data_AF-A0A9P5TGZ7-F1
#
_entry.id   AF-A0A9P5TGZ7-F1
#
_cell.length_a   1.000
_cell.length_b   1.000
_cell.length_c   1.000
_cell.angle_alpha   90.00
_cell.angle_beta   90.00
_cell.angle_gamma   90.00
#
_symmetry.space_group_name_H-M   'P 1'
#
loop_
_entity.id
_entity.type
_entity.pdbx_description
1 polymer ?
#
loop_
_entity_poly.entity_id
_entity_poly.type
_entity_poly.pdbx_seq_one_letter_code
_entity_poly.pdbx_strand_id
1 'polypeptide(L)'
;MVNPGAFRGARKVFLMGEKDTYSQAVEDGYVVEAVSKIQCRYFKRFPIDLPEEEDPTPEQLAAIDDDEIEPDFQEPDAEKMTMEEYVAEMEKLGSRQRKIAFKRGQIKRWLAYQHMKDHDVDSKANGAHNPYGALLYKLTGKEFVRPRAKTACNVWRKTQRAEIEAKVKALAAEKSIGKSAEQESGVAQKAWEEEVSNPASKAPQDHQRCILGLIRFMHPILDLICKATGWKASFIAGGPEPAHEGKLNIISVHSGMTTGNIPLDFSTLEREGYKKHFLPMYGRFLKKCYLVYGSYRRVSFPCAAA
;
A
#
# COMPACT_ATOMS: atom_id res chain seq x y z
N MET A 1 -11.69 6.17 -29.94
CA MET A 1 -10.22 6.03 -30.05
C MET A 1 -9.71 5.58 -28.68
N VAL A 2 -9.07 4.41 -28.58
CA VAL A 2 -8.61 3.85 -27.28
C VAL A 2 -7.43 4.69 -26.78
N ASN A 3 -7.44 5.09 -25.51
CA ASN A 3 -6.33 5.86 -24.94
C ASN A 3 -5.02 5.05 -25.09
N PRO A 4 -4.02 5.56 -25.84
CA PRO A 4 -2.80 4.83 -26.16
C PRO A 4 -1.91 4.51 -24.93
N GLY A 5 -2.27 5.01 -23.75
CA GLY A 5 -1.56 4.78 -22.50
C GLY A 5 -0.46 5.82 -22.26
N ALA A 6 -0.01 5.89 -21.00
CA ALA A 6 0.97 6.89 -20.54
C ALA A 6 2.42 6.62 -20.98
N PHE A 7 2.72 5.40 -21.45
CA PHE A 7 4.06 4.98 -21.87
C PHE A 7 3.99 4.31 -23.23
N ARG A 8 4.88 4.71 -24.14
CA ARG A 8 5.01 4.19 -25.52
C ARG A 8 6.48 3.86 -25.80
N GLY A 9 6.75 3.25 -26.95
CA GLY A 9 8.10 3.01 -27.45
C GLY A 9 9.03 2.33 -26.44
N ALA A 10 10.27 2.81 -26.37
CA ALA A 10 11.32 2.28 -25.50
C ALA A 10 10.96 2.33 -24.01
N ARG A 11 10.27 3.39 -23.57
CA ARG A 11 9.81 3.55 -22.17
C ARG A 11 8.86 2.43 -21.76
N LYS A 12 7.95 2.04 -22.66
CA LYS A 12 7.03 0.92 -22.42
C LYS A 12 7.76 -0.41 -22.40
N VAL A 13 8.71 -0.62 -23.30
CA VAL A 13 9.53 -1.85 -23.36
C VAL A 13 10.31 -2.03 -22.05
N PHE A 14 10.96 -0.98 -21.57
CA PHE A 14 11.65 -0.98 -20.27
C PHE A 14 10.71 -1.39 -19.14
N LEU A 15 9.57 -0.70 -18.98
CA LEU A 15 8.64 -1.00 -17.89
C LEU A 15 8.04 -2.41 -17.97
N MET A 16 7.88 -2.97 -19.18
CA MET A 16 7.45 -4.36 -19.34
C MET A 16 8.50 -5.36 -18.86
N GLY A 17 9.79 -5.07 -19.05
CA GLY A 17 10.88 -5.89 -18.52
C GLY A 17 10.98 -5.87 -17.00
N GLU A 18 10.52 -4.80 -16.35
CA GLU A 18 10.55 -4.62 -14.89
C GLU A 18 9.35 -5.26 -14.16
N LYS A 19 8.42 -5.91 -14.88
CA LYS A 19 7.22 -6.50 -14.29
C LYS A 19 7.53 -7.63 -13.31
N ASP A 20 8.49 -8.49 -13.66
CA ASP A 20 8.82 -9.67 -12.83
C ASP A 20 9.47 -9.24 -11.52
N THR A 21 10.40 -8.28 -11.58
CA THR A 21 11.01 -7.66 -10.40
C THR A 21 9.98 -7.01 -9.48
N TYR A 22 8.99 -6.29 -10.05
CA TYR A 22 7.92 -5.71 -9.27
C TYR A 22 7.02 -6.80 -8.62
N SER A 23 6.71 -7.88 -9.36
CA SER A 23 5.86 -8.97 -8.86
C SER A 23 6.51 -9.72 -7.71
N GLN A 24 7.79 -10.06 -7.86
CA GLN A 24 8.59 -10.66 -6.77
C GLN A 24 8.59 -9.76 -5.53
N ALA A 25 8.75 -8.44 -5.70
CA ALA A 25 8.71 -7.49 -4.59
C ALA A 25 7.35 -7.39 -3.89
N VAL A 26 6.25 -7.67 -4.59
CA VAL A 26 4.90 -7.74 -4.01
C VAL A 26 4.76 -8.98 -3.13
N GLU A 27 5.26 -10.12 -3.60
CA GLU A 27 5.24 -11.39 -2.84
C GLU A 27 6.10 -11.29 -1.57
N ASP A 28 7.30 -10.73 -1.69
CA ASP A 28 8.26 -10.62 -0.60
C ASP A 28 8.03 -9.42 0.33
N GLY A 29 7.13 -8.50 -0.04
CA GLY A 29 6.74 -7.37 0.80
C GLY A 29 7.67 -6.14 0.77
N TYR A 30 8.63 -6.04 -0.15
CA TYR A 30 9.55 -4.88 -0.31
C TYR A 30 9.21 -3.96 -1.51
N VAL A 31 7.94 -3.88 -1.89
CA VAL A 31 7.45 -3.10 -3.06
C VAL A 31 7.99 -1.66 -3.13
N VAL A 32 8.11 -0.97 -1.99
CA VAL A 32 8.53 0.44 -1.96
C VAL A 32 9.97 0.60 -2.47
N GLU A 33 10.87 -0.29 -2.04
CA GLU A 33 12.28 -0.27 -2.43
C GLU A 33 12.44 -0.64 -3.91
N ALA A 34 11.74 -1.68 -4.36
CA ALA A 34 11.76 -2.11 -5.75
C ALA A 34 11.25 -1.00 -6.69
N VAL A 35 10.13 -0.34 -6.35
CA VAL A 35 9.61 0.79 -7.14
C VAL A 35 10.60 1.95 -7.18
N SER A 36 11.26 2.27 -6.07
CA SER A 36 12.29 3.33 -6.04
C SER A 36 13.46 2.98 -6.97
N LYS A 37 13.97 1.74 -6.93
CA LYS A 37 15.04 1.29 -7.84
C LYS A 37 14.62 1.34 -9.31
N ILE A 38 13.40 0.90 -9.64
CA ILE A 38 12.86 0.97 -11.01
C ILE A 38 12.74 2.44 -11.45
N GLN A 39 12.28 3.33 -10.58
CA GLN A 39 12.18 4.76 -10.89
C GLN A 39 13.55 5.39 -11.14
N CYS A 40 14.57 5.06 -10.35
CA CYS A 40 15.93 5.56 -10.57
C CYS A 40 16.47 5.12 -11.94
N ARG A 41 16.43 3.82 -12.24
CA ARG A 41 16.84 3.29 -13.56
C ARG A 41 16.04 3.89 -14.71
N TYR A 42 14.74 4.11 -14.51
CA TYR A 42 13.89 4.79 -15.50
C TYR A 42 14.37 6.21 -15.79
N PHE A 43 14.66 7.04 -14.77
CA PHE A 43 15.05 8.44 -15.01
C PHE A 43 16.47 8.58 -15.58
N LYS A 44 17.36 7.65 -15.26
CA LYS A 44 18.68 7.55 -15.92
C LYS A 44 18.51 7.33 -17.42
N ARG A 45 17.74 6.30 -17.79
CA ARG A 45 17.49 5.91 -19.17
C ARG A 45 16.64 6.91 -19.94
N PHE A 46 15.69 7.55 -19.27
CA PHE A 46 14.73 8.47 -19.86
C PHE A 46 14.71 9.80 -19.09
N PRO A 47 15.66 10.71 -19.38
CA PRO A 47 15.76 12.01 -18.70
C PRO A 47 14.44 12.78 -18.74
N ILE A 48 14.10 13.45 -17.64
CA ILE A 48 12.82 14.18 -17.51
C ILE A 48 12.71 15.38 -18.46
N ASP A 49 13.86 15.88 -18.90
CA ASP A 49 13.98 17.02 -19.80
C ASP A 49 13.86 16.62 -21.28
N LEU A 50 13.96 15.32 -21.58
CA LEU A 50 13.68 14.78 -22.91
C LEU A 50 12.16 14.77 -23.18
N PRO A 51 11.67 15.29 -24.32
CA PRO A 51 10.25 15.25 -24.68
C PRO A 51 9.65 13.85 -24.61
N GLU A 52 8.37 13.74 -24.23
CA GLU A 52 7.70 12.44 -24.09
C GLU A 52 7.53 11.67 -25.41
N GLU A 53 7.60 12.36 -26.55
CA GLU A 53 7.46 11.76 -27.88
C GLU A 53 8.79 11.24 -28.45
N GLU A 54 9.92 11.68 -27.89
CA GLU A 54 11.25 11.30 -28.34
C GLU A 54 11.82 10.22 -27.41
N ASP A 55 12.23 9.09 -27.99
CA ASP A 55 12.92 8.03 -27.28
C ASP A 55 14.45 8.23 -27.42
N PRO A 56 15.24 7.97 -26.35
CA PRO A 56 16.70 7.96 -26.44
C PRO A 56 17.19 6.93 -27.45
N THR A 57 18.34 7.19 -28.08
CA THR A 57 18.89 6.23 -29.05
C THR A 57 19.33 4.93 -28.35
N PRO A 58 19.33 3.78 -29.06
CA PRO A 58 19.78 2.52 -28.48
C PRO A 58 21.22 2.58 -27.93
N GLU A 59 22.08 3.36 -28.58
CA GLU A 59 23.47 3.59 -28.16
C GLU A 59 23.53 4.36 -26.82
N GLN A 60 22.70 5.41 -26.67
CA GLN A 60 22.58 6.13 -25.40
C GLN A 60 22.07 5.21 -24.29
N LEU A 61 21.08 4.36 -24.57
CA LEU A 61 20.53 3.43 -23.58
C LEU A 61 21.54 2.35 -23.16
N ALA A 62 22.41 1.91 -24.06
CA ALA A 62 23.43 0.89 -23.78
C ALA A 62 24.62 1.45 -22.97
N ALA A 63 24.88 2.76 -23.07
CA ALA A 63 25.97 3.43 -22.36
C ALA A 63 25.64 3.75 -20.88
N ILE A 64 24.38 3.62 -20.47
CA ILE A 64 23.93 4.04 -19.13
C ILE A 64 24.19 2.91 -18.12
N ASP A 65 24.94 3.25 -17.07
CA ASP A 65 25.11 2.40 -15.89
C ASP A 65 23.93 2.58 -14.92
N ASP A 66 23.13 1.53 -14.79
CA ASP A 66 21.96 1.51 -13.91
C ASP A 66 22.32 1.54 -12.41
N ASP A 67 23.55 1.17 -12.03
CA ASP A 67 24.00 1.07 -10.64
C ASP A 67 24.76 2.32 -10.16
N GLU A 68 25.19 3.19 -11.07
CA GLU A 68 25.91 4.42 -10.72
C GLU A 68 25.07 5.36 -9.83
N ILE A 69 25.62 5.86 -8.72
CA ILE A 69 24.87 6.81 -7.88
C ILE A 69 24.86 8.17 -8.58
N GLU A 70 23.69 8.62 -9.05
CA GLU A 70 23.57 9.97 -9.59
C GLU A 70 23.86 10.99 -8.48
N PRO A 71 24.75 11.96 -8.71
CA PRO A 71 24.99 13.03 -7.76
C PRO A 71 23.72 13.83 -7.55
N ASP A 72 23.48 14.26 -6.30
CA ASP A 72 22.32 15.07 -5.97
C ASP A 72 22.31 16.37 -6.79
N PHE A 73 21.12 16.79 -7.18
CA PHE A 73 20.94 18.06 -7.88
C PHE A 73 21.39 19.20 -6.96
N GLN A 74 22.44 19.92 -7.37
CA GLN A 74 22.95 21.05 -6.61
C GLN A 74 21.93 22.18 -6.65
N GLU A 75 21.53 22.67 -5.47
CA GLU A 75 20.67 23.84 -5.38
C GLU A 75 21.39 25.07 -5.97
N PRO A 76 20.69 25.94 -6.72
CA PRO A 76 21.27 27.18 -7.23
C PRO A 76 21.91 27.99 -6.08
N ASP A 77 23.16 28.42 -6.27
CA ASP A 77 23.88 29.21 -5.28
C ASP A 77 23.48 30.69 -5.36
N ALA A 78 22.75 31.17 -4.35
CA ALA A 78 22.21 32.53 -4.30
C ALA A 78 23.30 33.62 -4.30
N GLU A 79 24.55 33.31 -3.93
CA GLU A 79 25.64 34.29 -3.91
C GLU A 79 26.30 34.47 -5.28
N LYS A 80 26.19 33.47 -6.16
CA LYS A 80 26.89 33.45 -7.46
C LYS A 80 26.07 34.01 -8.61
N MET A 81 24.76 34.13 -8.45
CA MET A 81 23.85 34.56 -9.51
C MET A 81 23.05 35.79 -9.07
N THR A 82 22.59 36.56 -10.05
CA THR A 82 21.71 37.69 -9.75
C THR A 82 20.38 37.19 -9.18
N MET A 83 19.68 38.04 -8.42
CA MET A 83 18.39 37.67 -7.81
C MET A 83 17.37 37.19 -8.86
N GLU A 84 17.36 37.81 -10.04
CA GLU A 84 16.44 37.44 -11.13
C GLU A 84 16.78 36.04 -11.70
N GLU A 85 18.07 35.74 -11.91
CA GLU A 85 18.53 34.43 -12.36
C GLU A 85 18.25 33.34 -11.32
N TYR A 86 18.44 33.65 -10.04
CA TYR A 86 18.13 32.73 -8.92
C TYR A 86 16.66 32.35 -8.91
N VAL A 87 15.76 33.33 -9.01
CA VAL A 87 14.32 33.07 -9.04
C VAL A 87 13.95 32.21 -10.25
N ALA A 88 14.52 32.50 -11.42
CA ALA A 88 14.27 31.72 -12.63
C ALA A 88 14.78 30.27 -12.52
N GLU A 89 15.97 30.04 -11.98
CA GLU A 89 16.50 28.69 -11.77
C GLU A 89 15.72 27.92 -10.71
N MET A 90 15.30 28.58 -9.63
CA MET A 90 14.41 27.97 -8.63
C MET A 90 13.04 27.58 -9.23
N GLU A 91 12.49 28.38 -10.16
CA GLU A 91 11.25 28.04 -10.85
C GLU A 91 11.41 26.83 -11.79
N LYS A 92 12.53 26.76 -12.53
CA LYS A 92 12.88 25.61 -13.37
C LYS A 92 13.02 24.34 -12.54
N LEU A 93 13.76 24.42 -11.43
CA LEU A 93 13.96 23.33 -10.48
C LEU A 93 12.63 22.84 -9.91
N GLY A 94 11.77 23.76 -9.44
CA GLY A 94 10.44 23.43 -8.93
C GLY A 94 9.55 22.78 -10.00
N SER A 95 9.62 23.25 -11.25
CA SER A 95 8.90 22.64 -12.38
C SER A 95 9.41 21.24 -12.70
N ARG A 96 10.73 21.03 -12.66
CA ARG A 96 11.36 19.72 -12.85
C ARG A 96 10.96 18.74 -11.73
N GLN A 97 11.01 19.16 -10.46
CA GLN A 97 10.58 18.35 -9.32
C GLN A 97 9.11 17.92 -9.45
N ARG A 98 8.21 18.82 -9.86
CA ARG A 98 6.80 18.50 -10.12
C ARG A 98 6.66 17.45 -11.22
N LYS A 99 7.39 17.57 -12.33
CA LYS A 99 7.41 16.59 -13.43
C LYS A 99 7.91 15.22 -12.94
N ILE A 100 8.99 15.18 -12.17
CA ILE A 100 9.54 13.94 -11.59
C ILE A 100 8.51 13.28 -10.67
N ALA A 101 7.92 14.03 -9.73
CA ALA A 101 6.91 13.51 -8.81
C ALA A 101 5.69 12.95 -9.56
N PHE A 102 5.23 13.67 -10.59
CA PHE A 102 4.14 13.22 -11.45
C PHE A 102 4.48 11.90 -12.17
N LYS A 103 5.67 11.82 -12.78
CA LYS A 103 6.12 10.64 -13.52
C LYS A 103 6.37 9.43 -12.61
N ARG A 104 6.96 9.62 -11.41
CA ARG A 104 7.06 8.60 -10.35
C ARG A 104 5.69 8.02 -10.02
N GLY A 105 4.69 8.88 -9.86
CA GLY A 105 3.30 8.47 -9.64
C GLY A 105 2.71 7.67 -10.81
N GLN A 106 3.00 8.05 -12.05
CA GLN A 106 2.57 7.30 -13.25
C GLN A 106 3.19 5.90 -13.29
N ILE A 107 4.51 5.78 -13.08
CA ILE A 107 5.22 4.49 -13.07
C ILE A 107 4.65 3.57 -11.99
N LYS A 108 4.50 4.07 -10.76
CA LYS A 108 3.94 3.30 -9.64
C LYS A 108 2.54 2.76 -9.95
N ARG A 109 1.65 3.61 -10.48
CA ARG A 109 0.29 3.19 -10.85
C ARG A 109 0.28 2.20 -12.01
N TRP A 110 1.18 2.38 -12.98
CA TRP A 110 1.28 1.48 -14.13
C TRP A 110 1.73 0.08 -13.72
N LEU A 111 2.78 -0.03 -12.89
CA LEU A 111 3.29 -1.32 -12.39
C LEU A 111 2.22 -2.05 -11.56
N ALA A 112 1.57 -1.34 -10.63
CA ALA A 112 0.48 -1.91 -9.83
C ALA A 112 -0.67 -2.40 -10.72
N TYR A 113 -1.04 -1.64 -11.75
CA TYR A 113 -2.07 -2.03 -12.70
C TYR A 113 -1.69 -3.27 -13.51
N GLN A 114 -0.45 -3.36 -14.02
CA GLN A 114 0.01 -4.55 -14.75
C GLN A 114 0.02 -5.77 -13.84
N HIS A 115 0.60 -5.67 -12.65
CA HIS A 115 0.62 -6.76 -11.68
C HIS A 115 -0.78 -7.30 -11.39
N MET A 116 -1.74 -6.43 -11.09
CA MET A 116 -3.13 -6.82 -10.87
C MET A 116 -3.76 -7.50 -12.08
N LYS A 117 -3.39 -7.05 -13.30
CA LYS A 117 -3.90 -7.61 -14.55
C LYS A 117 -3.35 -9.01 -14.79
N ASP A 118 -2.08 -9.25 -14.50
CA ASP A 118 -1.44 -10.56 -14.74
C ASP A 118 -1.84 -11.61 -13.70
N HIS A 119 -2.01 -11.21 -12.44
CA HIS A 119 -2.29 -12.11 -11.32
C HIS A 119 -3.79 -12.23 -11.00
N ASP A 120 -4.66 -11.66 -11.85
CA ASP A 120 -6.12 -11.54 -11.66
C ASP A 120 -6.53 -11.10 -10.23
N VAL A 121 -5.69 -10.27 -9.59
CA VAL A 121 -5.96 -9.82 -8.22
C VAL A 121 -7.10 -8.81 -8.28
N ASP A 122 -8.29 -9.22 -7.82
CA ASP A 122 -9.40 -8.30 -7.69
C ASP A 122 -9.02 -7.24 -6.65
N SER A 123 -8.86 -5.98 -7.07
CA SER A 123 -8.58 -4.85 -6.17
C SER A 123 -9.59 -4.74 -5.03
N LYS A 124 -10.78 -5.33 -5.20
CA LYS A 124 -11.83 -5.35 -4.20
C LYS A 124 -11.72 -6.53 -3.22
N ALA A 125 -11.07 -7.64 -3.59
CA ALA A 125 -10.92 -8.81 -2.72
C ALA A 125 -10.03 -8.51 -1.50
N ASN A 126 -8.98 -7.72 -1.68
CA ASN A 126 -8.09 -7.32 -0.58
C ASN A 126 -8.76 -6.39 0.46
N GLY A 127 -9.89 -5.75 0.12
CA GLY A 127 -10.64 -4.91 1.05
C GLY A 127 -11.67 -5.67 1.87
N ALA A 128 -12.31 -6.67 1.28
CA ALA A 128 -13.41 -7.42 1.92
C ALA A 128 -12.96 -8.26 3.11
N HIS A 129 -11.73 -8.78 3.10
CA HIS A 129 -11.19 -9.59 4.20
C HIS A 129 -10.28 -8.82 5.14
N ASN A 130 -10.26 -7.48 5.09
CA ASN A 130 -9.49 -6.70 6.05
C ASN A 130 -10.23 -6.69 7.39
N PRO A 131 -9.71 -7.33 8.46
CA PRO A 131 -10.39 -7.40 9.75
C PRO A 131 -10.59 -6.02 10.41
N TYR A 132 -9.87 -5.00 9.93
CA TYR A 132 -10.00 -3.62 10.38
C TYR A 132 -11.04 -2.80 9.63
N GLY A 133 -11.68 -3.35 8.59
CA GLY A 133 -12.69 -2.63 7.80
C GLY A 133 -13.82 -2.09 8.67
N ALA A 134 -14.40 -2.95 9.53
CA ALA A 134 -15.45 -2.55 10.47
C ALA A 134 -14.95 -1.55 11.53
N LEU A 135 -13.69 -1.66 11.98
CA LEU A 135 -13.11 -0.74 12.96
C LEU A 135 -12.87 0.66 12.36
N LEU A 136 -12.35 0.72 11.12
CA LEU A 136 -12.17 1.98 10.39
C LEU A 136 -13.48 2.73 10.20
N TYR A 137 -14.55 2.00 9.87
CA TYR A 137 -15.88 2.57 9.74
C TYR A 137 -16.32 3.22 11.06
N LYS A 138 -16.18 2.49 12.17
CA LYS A 138 -16.52 2.99 13.51
C LYS A 138 -15.66 4.18 13.96
N LEU A 139 -14.37 4.18 13.63
CA LEU A 139 -13.43 5.23 14.06
C LEU A 139 -13.53 6.51 13.22
N THR A 140 -13.72 6.39 11.91
CA THR A 140 -13.67 7.56 11.02
C THR A 140 -15.04 8.22 10.83
N GLY A 141 -16.14 7.50 11.11
CA GLY A 141 -17.51 7.93 10.81
C GLY A 141 -17.77 8.16 9.32
N LYS A 142 -16.77 7.94 8.45
CA LYS A 142 -16.92 7.98 7.01
C LYS A 142 -17.49 6.64 6.59
N GLU A 143 -18.68 6.69 6.03
CA GLU A 143 -19.23 5.56 5.31
C GLU A 143 -18.20 5.10 4.28
N PHE A 144 -17.73 3.85 4.40
CA PHE A 144 -17.10 3.23 3.25
C PHE A 144 -18.08 3.35 2.10
N VAL A 145 -17.59 3.62 0.89
CA VAL A 145 -18.43 3.54 -0.30
C VAL A 145 -18.98 2.13 -0.30
N ARG A 146 -20.26 1.98 0.09
CA ARG A 146 -20.95 0.71 0.19
C ARG A 146 -20.64 -0.05 -1.08
N PRO A 147 -20.11 -1.29 -1.01
CA PRO A 147 -19.71 -2.03 -2.19
C PRO A 147 -20.84 -1.96 -3.21
N ARG A 148 -20.65 -1.17 -4.27
CA ARG A 148 -21.71 -0.99 -5.25
C ARG A 148 -21.90 -2.35 -5.90
N ALA A 149 -23.15 -2.77 -5.97
CA ALA A 149 -23.61 -3.87 -6.81
C ALA A 149 -22.72 -3.94 -8.06
N LYS A 150 -21.90 -4.99 -8.20
CA LYS A 150 -21.30 -5.23 -9.51
C LYS A 150 -22.49 -5.51 -10.40
N THR A 151 -22.73 -4.66 -11.39
CA THR A 151 -23.75 -4.94 -12.40
C THR A 151 -23.48 -6.34 -12.99
N ALA A 152 -24.52 -7.10 -13.32
CA ALA A 152 -24.37 -8.48 -13.84
C ALA A 152 -23.35 -8.56 -14.98
N CYS A 153 -23.26 -7.50 -15.79
CA CYS A 153 -22.28 -7.38 -16.86
C CYS A 153 -20.82 -7.47 -16.37
N ASN A 154 -20.49 -6.90 -15.21
CA ASN A 154 -19.13 -6.91 -14.65
C ASN A 154 -18.75 -8.27 -14.04
N VAL A 155 -19.71 -8.99 -13.44
CA VAL A 155 -19.47 -10.33 -12.88
C VAL A 155 -19.33 -11.35 -14.00
N TRP A 156 -20.28 -11.33 -14.95
CA TRP A 156 -20.24 -12.17 -16.16
C TRP A 156 -18.97 -11.92 -17.00
N ARG A 157 -18.52 -10.66 -17.15
CA ARG A 157 -17.27 -10.30 -17.87
C ARG A 157 -16.02 -10.99 -17.37
N LYS A 158 -15.96 -11.37 -16.10
CA LYS A 158 -14.75 -11.99 -15.56
C LYS A 158 -14.62 -13.44 -16.01
N THR A 159 -15.69 -14.22 -15.92
CA THR A 159 -15.66 -15.66 -16.20
C THR A 159 -15.84 -16.02 -17.67
N GLN A 160 -16.44 -15.12 -18.44
CA GLN A 160 -16.84 -15.37 -19.83
C GLN A 160 -16.19 -14.37 -20.79
N ARG A 161 -15.11 -13.69 -20.39
CA ARG A 161 -14.55 -12.51 -21.10
C ARG A 161 -14.36 -12.72 -22.61
N ALA A 162 -13.81 -13.88 -22.99
CA ALA A 162 -13.58 -14.24 -24.39
C ALA A 162 -14.90 -14.46 -25.16
N GLU A 163 -15.84 -15.21 -24.57
CA GLU A 163 -17.17 -15.39 -25.14
C GLU A 163 -17.96 -14.07 -25.19
N ILE A 164 -17.75 -13.19 -24.22
CA ILE A 164 -18.43 -11.89 -24.10
C ILE A 164 -17.92 -10.92 -25.13
N GLU A 165 -16.63 -10.83 -25.39
CA GLU A 165 -16.12 -9.97 -26.46
C GLU A 165 -16.63 -10.44 -27.83
N ALA A 166 -16.74 -11.76 -28.05
CA ALA A 166 -17.35 -12.34 -29.25
C ALA A 166 -18.86 -12.08 -29.33
N LYS A 167 -19.61 -12.34 -28.25
CA LYS A 167 -21.06 -12.15 -28.18
C LYS A 167 -21.47 -10.68 -28.09
N VAL A 168 -20.71 -9.78 -27.48
CA VAL A 168 -20.98 -8.32 -27.46
C VAL A 168 -20.78 -7.72 -28.85
N LYS A 169 -19.83 -8.23 -29.65
CA LYS A 169 -19.71 -7.85 -31.05
C LYS A 169 -20.95 -8.23 -31.87
N ALA A 170 -21.61 -9.34 -31.51
CA ALA A 170 -22.87 -9.80 -32.13
C ALA A 170 -24.13 -9.12 -31.54
N LEU A 171 -24.23 -8.99 -30.22
CA LEU A 171 -25.36 -8.42 -29.47
C LEU A 171 -25.38 -6.89 -29.43
N ALA A 172 -24.27 -6.20 -29.75
CA ALA A 172 -24.28 -4.77 -30.07
C ALA A 172 -25.17 -4.47 -31.29
N ALA A 173 -25.52 -5.50 -32.08
CA ALA A 173 -26.53 -5.40 -33.12
C ALA A 173 -27.99 -5.55 -32.60
N GLU A 174 -28.24 -5.97 -31.35
CA GLU A 174 -29.59 -6.44 -30.95
C GLU A 174 -30.16 -5.95 -29.60
N LYS A 175 -29.36 -5.66 -28.53
CA LYS A 175 -29.83 -5.28 -27.15
C LYS A 175 -30.76 -6.34 -26.48
N SER A 176 -31.07 -6.41 -25.16
CA SER A 176 -30.75 -5.75 -23.86
C SER A 176 -31.13 -6.73 -22.71
N ILE A 177 -30.30 -6.93 -21.67
CA ILE A 177 -30.46 -7.98 -20.61
C ILE A 177 -30.15 -7.41 -19.20
N GLY A 178 -31.00 -7.61 -18.18
CA GLY A 178 -30.89 -6.90 -16.88
C GLY A 178 -31.15 -7.63 -15.53
N LYS A 179 -31.65 -8.88 -15.46
CA LYS A 179 -32.23 -9.41 -14.19
C LYS A 179 -31.29 -10.15 -13.20
N SER A 180 -30.11 -10.60 -13.60
CA SER A 180 -29.25 -11.43 -12.71
C SER A 180 -28.43 -10.63 -11.68
N ALA A 181 -28.32 -9.30 -11.83
CA ALA A 181 -27.42 -8.46 -11.05
C ALA A 181 -27.93 -8.17 -9.63
N GLU A 182 -29.24 -8.05 -9.51
CA GLU A 182 -29.89 -7.57 -8.29
C GLU A 182 -29.84 -8.63 -7.18
N GLN A 183 -29.91 -9.92 -7.55
CA GLN A 183 -29.81 -11.03 -6.60
C GLN A 183 -28.42 -11.14 -5.96
N GLU A 184 -27.35 -11.13 -6.76
CA GLU A 184 -25.98 -11.19 -6.24
C GLU A 184 -25.63 -9.96 -5.39
N SER A 185 -26.13 -8.78 -5.77
CA SER A 185 -25.96 -7.57 -4.96
C SER A 185 -26.69 -7.66 -3.63
N GLY A 186 -27.90 -8.22 -3.61
CA GLY A 186 -28.66 -8.40 -2.37
C GLY A 186 -27.91 -9.32 -1.40
N VAL A 187 -27.31 -10.39 -1.90
CA VAL A 187 -26.48 -11.30 -1.09
C VAL A 187 -25.24 -10.59 -0.55
N ALA A 188 -24.52 -9.84 -1.39
CA ALA A 188 -23.33 -9.10 -0.97
C ALA A 188 -23.63 -7.99 0.05
N GLN A 189 -24.76 -7.29 -0.10
CA GLN A 189 -25.20 -6.27 0.87
C GLN A 189 -25.55 -6.87 2.22
N LYS A 190 -26.28 -8.00 2.22
CA LYS A 190 -26.60 -8.71 3.47
C LYS A 190 -25.36 -9.23 4.17
N ALA A 191 -24.44 -9.84 3.43
CA ALA A 191 -23.17 -10.31 3.99
C ALA A 191 -22.34 -9.17 4.62
N TRP A 192 -22.31 -8.00 3.96
CA TRP A 192 -21.63 -6.81 4.50
C TRP A 192 -22.34 -6.25 5.74
N GLU A 193 -23.68 -6.17 5.75
CA GLU A 193 -24.46 -5.74 6.91
C GLU A 193 -24.26 -6.66 8.11
N GLU A 194 -24.26 -7.98 7.87
CA GLU A 194 -23.97 -8.99 8.87
C GLU A 194 -22.54 -8.85 9.40
N GLU A 195 -21.54 -8.69 8.52
CA GLU A 195 -20.13 -8.53 8.92
C GLU A 195 -19.89 -7.27 9.77
N VAL A 196 -20.51 -6.14 9.42
CA VAL A 196 -20.38 -4.88 10.17
C VAL A 196 -21.10 -4.93 11.52
N SER A 197 -22.24 -5.64 11.57
CA SER A 197 -23.08 -5.73 12.77
C SER A 197 -22.61 -6.80 13.74
N ASN A 198 -21.96 -7.86 13.25
CA ASN A 198 -21.50 -8.95 14.08
C ASN A 198 -20.38 -8.51 15.03
N PRO A 199 -20.34 -9.07 16.26
CA PRO A 199 -19.21 -8.87 17.15
C PRO A 199 -17.94 -9.46 16.53
N ALA A 200 -16.77 -8.92 16.89
CA ALA A 200 -15.49 -9.44 16.42
C ALA A 200 -15.37 -10.95 16.71
N SER A 201 -14.89 -11.71 15.72
CA SER A 201 -14.65 -13.14 15.85
C SER A 201 -13.75 -13.40 17.05
N LYS A 202 -14.12 -14.38 17.88
CA LYS A 202 -13.34 -14.85 19.03
C LYS A 202 -12.44 -16.04 18.71
N ALA A 203 -12.42 -16.48 17.45
CA ALA A 203 -11.59 -17.60 17.04
C ALA A 203 -10.10 -17.23 17.16
N PRO A 204 -9.23 -18.14 17.65
CA PRO A 204 -7.82 -17.83 17.86
C PRO A 204 -7.10 -17.49 16.54
N GLN A 205 -7.49 -18.09 15.42
CA GLN A 205 -6.92 -17.80 14.10
C GLN A 205 -7.27 -16.38 13.64
N ASP A 206 -8.52 -15.96 13.83
CA ASP A 206 -8.95 -14.61 13.44
C ASP A 206 -8.33 -13.55 14.37
N HIS A 207 -8.23 -13.84 15.66
CA HIS A 207 -7.47 -13.01 16.60
C HIS A 207 -6.00 -12.85 16.18
N GLN A 208 -5.34 -13.94 15.77
CA GLN A 208 -3.96 -13.89 15.30
C GLN A 208 -3.82 -13.02 14.03
N ARG A 209 -4.76 -13.16 13.08
CA ARG A 209 -4.79 -12.33 11.86
C ARG A 209 -4.96 -10.85 12.20
N CYS A 210 -5.80 -10.52 13.18
CA CYS A 210 -5.90 -9.17 13.70
C CYS A 210 -4.54 -8.71 14.26
N ILE A 211 -3.94 -9.45 15.20
CA ILE A 211 -2.66 -9.07 15.82
C ILE A 211 -1.58 -8.78 14.77
N LEU A 212 -1.42 -9.65 13.76
CA LEU A 212 -0.45 -9.47 12.67
C LEU A 212 -0.79 -8.26 11.77
N GLY A 213 -2.07 -8.01 11.51
CA GLY A 213 -2.53 -6.88 10.71
C GLY A 213 -2.45 -5.53 11.43
N LEU A 214 -2.26 -5.51 12.76
CA LEU A 214 -2.33 -4.30 13.58
C LEU A 214 -1.29 -3.26 13.20
N ILE A 215 -0.08 -3.68 12.86
CA ILE A 215 0.99 -2.77 12.44
C ILE A 215 0.62 -2.07 11.14
N ARG A 216 0.21 -2.85 10.13
CA ARG A 216 -0.23 -2.35 8.82
C ARG A 216 -1.44 -1.42 8.96
N PHE A 217 -2.29 -1.67 9.94
CA PHE A 217 -3.46 -0.86 10.25
C PHE A 217 -3.11 0.48 10.90
N MET A 218 -2.26 0.46 11.94
CA MET A 218 -1.96 1.64 12.74
C MET A 218 -0.94 2.57 12.09
N HIS A 219 0.00 2.06 11.30
CA HIS A 219 1.07 2.87 10.72
C HIS A 219 0.56 4.07 9.91
N PRO A 220 -0.39 3.92 8.95
CA PRO A 220 -0.91 5.05 8.19
C PRO A 220 -1.64 6.08 9.05
N ILE A 221 -2.27 5.67 10.16
CA ILE A 221 -2.96 6.58 11.08
C ILE A 221 -1.93 7.43 11.83
N LEU A 222 -0.86 6.81 12.32
CA LEU A 222 0.23 7.52 12.99
C LEU A 222 0.93 8.49 12.03
N ASP A 223 1.16 8.10 10.78
CA ASP A 223 1.73 8.99 9.76
C ASP A 223 0.85 10.22 9.51
N LEU A 224 -0.47 10.03 9.45
CA LEU A 224 -1.43 11.13 9.30
C LEU A 224 -1.40 12.07 10.51
N ILE A 225 -1.33 11.53 11.73
CA ILE A 225 -1.20 12.35 12.95
C ILE A 225 0.09 13.17 12.88
N CYS A 226 1.23 12.54 12.59
CA CYS A 226 2.52 13.21 12.52
C CYS A 226 2.52 14.32 11.46
N LYS A 227 1.91 14.06 10.30
CA LYS A 227 1.79 15.03 9.22
C LYS A 227 0.86 16.20 9.59
N ALA A 228 -0.25 15.93 10.27
CA ALA A 228 -1.25 16.94 10.59
C ALA A 228 -0.82 17.84 11.77
N THR A 229 -0.13 17.28 12.77
CA THR A 229 0.21 18.01 14.00
C THR A 229 1.69 18.40 14.08
N GLY A 230 2.54 17.82 13.24
CA GLY A 230 4.00 17.91 13.36
C GLY A 230 4.60 17.08 14.51
N TRP A 231 3.77 16.37 15.28
CA TRP A 231 4.23 15.57 16.42
C TRP A 231 4.84 14.25 15.96
N LYS A 232 5.52 13.55 16.88
CA LYS A 232 5.93 12.15 16.70
C LYS A 232 4.97 11.27 17.47
N ALA A 233 4.45 10.23 16.83
CA ALA A 233 3.40 9.39 17.38
C ALA A 233 3.87 7.95 17.51
N SER A 234 3.49 7.29 18.61
CA SER A 234 3.79 5.88 18.85
C SER A 234 2.53 5.14 19.27
N PHE A 235 2.34 3.95 18.74
CA PHE A 235 1.30 3.02 19.14
C PHE A 235 1.93 1.81 19.81
N ILE A 236 1.44 1.45 21.00
CA ILE A 236 1.89 0.27 21.73
C ILE A 236 0.67 -0.50 22.18
N ALA A 237 0.67 -1.79 21.89
CA ALA A 237 -0.34 -2.73 22.34
C ALA A 237 0.33 -4.02 22.78
N GLY A 238 -0.28 -4.75 23.70
CA GLY A 238 0.21 -6.07 24.07
C GLY A 238 -0.86 -6.90 24.77
N GLY A 239 -0.64 -8.21 24.78
CA GLY A 239 -1.60 -9.18 25.29
C GLY A 239 -1.17 -10.62 24.99
N PRO A 240 -1.97 -11.61 25.41
CA PRO A 240 -1.71 -13.02 25.13
C PRO A 240 -1.89 -13.30 23.64
N GLU A 241 -0.88 -13.91 23.01
CA GLU A 241 -0.89 -14.21 21.57
C GLU A 241 -1.22 -15.69 21.29
N PRO A 242 -2.26 -16.00 20.50
CA PRO A 242 -2.64 -17.37 20.19
C PRO A 242 -1.53 -18.21 19.54
N ALA A 243 -0.76 -17.63 18.61
CA ALA A 243 0.35 -18.33 17.95
C ALA A 243 1.51 -18.70 18.88
N HIS A 244 1.57 -18.09 20.07
CA HIS A 244 2.58 -18.35 21.10
C HIS A 244 1.97 -18.96 22.36
N GLU A 245 0.92 -19.77 22.21
CA GLU A 245 0.28 -20.50 23.32
C GLU A 245 -0.21 -19.57 24.44
N GLY A 246 -0.63 -18.35 24.07
CA GLY A 246 -1.11 -17.34 25.04
C GLY A 246 0.00 -16.62 25.80
N LYS A 247 1.28 -16.78 25.43
CA LYS A 247 2.37 -15.96 25.96
C LYS A 247 2.12 -14.48 25.67
N LEU A 248 2.50 -13.61 26.61
CA LEU A 248 2.37 -12.18 26.44
C LEU A 248 3.33 -11.69 25.36
N ASN A 249 2.78 -11.00 24.36
CA ASN A 249 3.54 -10.28 23.35
C ASN A 249 3.25 -8.78 23.44
N ILE A 250 4.21 -7.95 23.00
CA ILE A 250 4.09 -6.50 22.91
C ILE A 250 4.46 -6.09 21.48
N ILE A 251 3.57 -5.37 20.83
CA ILE A 251 3.76 -4.75 19.52
C ILE A 251 3.88 -3.25 19.70
N SER A 252 4.92 -2.68 19.09
CA SER A 252 5.20 -1.25 19.10
C SER A 252 5.42 -0.74 17.68
N VAL A 253 4.71 0.33 17.31
CA VAL A 253 4.81 0.99 16.00
C VAL A 253 5.09 2.46 16.25
N HIS A 254 6.08 3.01 15.56
CA HIS A 254 6.52 4.39 15.74
C HIS A 254 6.44 5.10 14.40
N SER A 255 5.90 6.32 14.40
CA SER A 255 5.88 7.18 13.22
C SER A 255 6.55 8.52 13.52
N GLY A 256 7.25 8.99 12.49
CA GLY A 256 8.02 10.21 12.51
C GLY A 256 9.48 9.97 12.88
N MET A 257 10.35 10.72 12.19
CA MET A 257 11.80 10.56 12.28
C MET A 257 12.46 11.82 12.86
N THR A 258 13.68 11.68 13.37
CA THR A 258 14.56 12.80 13.73
C THR A 258 14.94 13.62 12.50
N THR A 259 15.32 14.88 12.72
CA THR A 259 15.77 15.81 11.65
C THR A 259 17.26 15.68 11.31
N GLY A 260 17.96 14.71 11.89
CA GLY A 260 19.38 14.50 11.62
C GLY A 260 19.65 13.94 10.23
N ASN A 261 20.93 13.94 9.82
CA ASN A 261 21.39 13.42 8.52
C ASN A 261 20.96 11.97 8.28
N ILE A 262 20.83 11.18 9.35
CA ILE A 262 20.26 9.84 9.31
C ILE A 262 18.94 9.91 10.09
N PRO A 263 17.78 9.91 9.41
CA PRO A 263 16.50 9.99 10.06
C PRO A 263 16.23 8.66 10.80
N LEU A 264 16.11 8.75 12.13
CA LEU A 264 15.83 7.59 13.00
C LEU A 264 14.47 7.77 13.67
N ASP A 265 13.72 6.68 13.80
CA ASP A 265 12.52 6.67 14.64
C ASP A 265 12.85 6.54 16.13
N PHE A 266 11.84 6.72 16.99
CA PHE A 266 12.00 6.65 18.44
C PHE A 266 12.55 5.30 18.92
N SER A 267 12.11 4.19 18.34
CA SER A 267 12.56 2.86 18.77
C SER A 267 14.00 2.55 18.39
N THR A 268 14.47 3.14 17.31
CA THR A 268 15.83 2.97 16.80
C THR A 268 16.78 3.88 17.55
N LEU A 269 16.39 5.14 17.76
CA LEU A 269 17.19 6.12 18.50
C LEU A 269 17.36 5.72 19.97
N GLU A 270 16.26 5.36 20.65
CA GLU A 270 16.23 5.07 22.09
C GLU A 270 16.16 3.56 22.39
N ARG A 271 16.72 2.73 21.52
CA ARG A 271 16.55 1.26 21.56
C ARG A 271 16.89 0.64 22.91
N GLU A 272 17.99 1.10 23.53
CA GLU A 272 18.42 0.59 24.83
C GLU A 272 17.47 1.02 25.95
N GLY A 273 17.13 2.32 26.02
CA GLY A 273 16.22 2.86 27.02
C GLY A 273 14.83 2.24 26.91
N TYR A 274 14.35 2.08 25.68
CA TYR A 274 13.07 1.44 25.38
C TYR A 274 13.03 -0.01 25.88
N LYS A 275 14.05 -0.81 25.56
CA LYS A 275 14.13 -2.21 26.00
C LYS A 275 14.34 -2.36 27.51
N LYS A 276 15.16 -1.50 28.12
CA LYS A 276 15.53 -1.61 29.53
C LYS A 276 14.46 -1.07 30.48
N HIS A 277 13.75 -0.02 30.07
CA HIS A 277 12.84 0.70 30.97
C HIS A 277 11.38 0.59 30.51
N PHE A 278 11.11 0.88 29.24
CA PHE A 278 9.75 0.97 28.74
C PHE A 278 9.06 -0.39 28.63
N LEU A 279 9.68 -1.35 27.91
CA LEU A 279 9.09 -2.69 27.73
C LEU A 279 8.85 -3.43 29.05
N PRO A 280 9.75 -3.42 30.05
CA PRO A 280 9.49 -4.06 31.34
C PRO A 280 8.38 -3.35 32.12
N MET A 281 8.29 -2.03 32.02
CA MET A 281 7.20 -1.27 32.66
C MET A 281 5.84 -1.67 32.09
N TYR A 282 5.70 -1.66 30.76
CA TYR A 282 4.45 -2.07 30.10
C TYR A 282 4.17 -3.57 30.29
N GLY A 283 5.20 -4.42 30.22
CA GLY A 283 5.10 -5.85 30.51
C GLY A 283 4.60 -6.14 31.93
N ARG A 284 5.03 -5.39 32.95
CA ARG A 284 4.47 -5.49 34.31
C ARG A 284 3.00 -5.12 34.37
N PHE A 285 2.59 -4.10 33.62
CA PHE A 285 1.17 -3.73 33.50
C PHE A 285 0.36 -4.86 32.86
N LEU A 286 0.80 -5.40 31.71
CA LEU A 286 0.12 -6.53 31.06
C LEU A 286 0.06 -7.77 31.96
N LYS A 287 1.15 -8.07 32.67
CA LYS A 287 1.18 -9.13 33.68
C LYS A 287 0.07 -8.92 34.72
N LYS A 288 -0.17 -7.70 35.21
CA LYS A 288 -1.30 -7.45 36.14
C LYS A 288 -2.67 -7.62 35.45
N CYS A 289 -2.82 -7.18 34.20
CA CYS A 289 -4.07 -7.33 33.45
C CYS A 289 -4.45 -8.80 33.21
N TYR A 290 -3.46 -9.66 32.94
CA TYR A 290 -3.71 -11.03 32.49
C TYR A 290 -3.30 -12.13 33.49
N LEU A 291 -2.47 -11.86 34.51
CA LEU A 291 -2.09 -12.84 35.55
C LEU A 291 -2.95 -12.76 36.82
N VAL A 292 -3.67 -11.66 37.08
CA VAL A 292 -4.53 -11.54 38.28
C VAL A 292 -5.76 -12.47 38.19
N TYR A 293 -6.14 -12.92 37.00
CA TYR A 293 -7.05 -14.04 36.84
C TYR A 293 -6.27 -15.35 36.79
N GLY A 294 -6.05 -15.96 37.97
CA GLY A 294 -5.65 -17.35 38.12
C GLY A 294 -6.68 -18.30 37.49
N SER A 295 -6.66 -18.40 36.16
CA SER A 295 -7.49 -19.32 35.38
C SER A 295 -6.72 -19.78 34.15
N TYR A 296 -5.66 -20.54 34.41
CA TYR A 296 -5.18 -21.63 33.54
C TYR A 296 -6.27 -22.68 33.20
N ARG A 297 -7.57 -22.37 33.40
CA ARG A 297 -8.70 -23.30 33.27
C ARG A 297 -9.93 -22.77 32.53
N ARG A 298 -9.96 -21.55 31.98
CA ARG A 298 -11.21 -21.05 31.36
C ARG A 298 -11.12 -20.17 30.11
N VAL A 299 -9.96 -20.05 29.47
CA VAL A 299 -9.92 -19.83 28.02
C VAL A 299 -9.42 -21.12 27.39
N SER A 300 -10.15 -22.20 27.62
CA SER A 300 -10.14 -23.32 26.69
C SER A 300 -10.63 -22.76 25.36
N PHE A 301 -9.69 -22.34 24.51
CA PHE A 301 -9.90 -22.59 23.09
C PHE A 301 -10.12 -24.10 23.00
N PRO A 302 -11.31 -24.58 22.57
CA PRO A 302 -11.48 -26.00 22.35
C PRO A 302 -10.42 -26.38 21.31
N CYS A 303 -9.37 -27.06 21.79
CA CYS A 303 -8.45 -27.75 20.93
C CYS A 303 -9.34 -28.75 20.19
N ALA A 304 -9.53 -28.55 18.89
CA ALA A 304 -10.26 -29.48 18.07
C ALA A 304 -9.58 -30.84 18.25
N ALA A 305 -10.28 -31.77 18.90
CA ALA A 305 -9.86 -33.15 18.97
C ALA A 305 -9.84 -33.67 17.53
N ALA A 306 -8.65 -34.02 17.05
CA ALA A 306 -8.44 -34.81 15.85
C ALA A 306 -8.79 -36.28 16.12
#